data_AF-A0A8D1MDT0-F1
#
_entry.id   AF-A0A8D1MDT0-F1
#
_cell.length_a   1.000
_cell.length_b   1.000
_cell.length_c   1.000
_cell.angle_alpha   90.00
_cell.angle_beta   90.00
_cell.angle_gamma   90.00
#
_symmetry.space_group_name_H-M   'P 1'
#
loop_
_entity.id
_entity.type
_entity.pdbx_description
1 polymer ?
#
loop_
_entity_poly.entity_id
_entity_poly.type
_entity_poly.pdbx_seq_one_letter_code
_entity_poly.pdbx_strand_id
1 'polypeptide(L)'
;MSSGYSFSQTLSGSLHGAAGSWGWPGSFPRAPSVHGGAGGVRISLSFSSPRSCPPPGGSWGSGRGSSLLGGNGKETMRNLNDRLASYLDKVRALEEANVKLESCILKWHEQRDPGSKQDYSQYEESISRLQEQIADGKMTNAQIILLIDNARMAVDDFSLKYENEHSLKKDLEIEVEGLRKNLDDLTIITTDLEQEVEGMRKELILMKKHHEQAMEEHHMPNDFKVNVKVDATPGEDLIKVLEDMRQEYELLIKKKHQDFDVWYKEQSAAMAQEAASPATGQSGQSDIHELKRTFQALEIDLETQYNKKSALENMLSETQSRYSCQLQDMQEIISHHEEELGRLRHDLERQNNEYKVLLGIKSHLEKEIATYRQLLEGESRGSMEESKSSVKAPKIKAITRESVNGRIILSQVNEL
;
A
#
# COMPACT_ATOMS: atom_id res chain seq x y z
N MET A 1 25.41 -0.40 -45.95
CA MET A 1 25.75 1.03 -45.86
C MET A 1 24.57 1.84 -46.37
N SER A 2 23.68 2.26 -45.46
CA SER A 2 22.75 3.37 -45.68
C SER A 2 22.23 3.77 -44.31
N SER A 3 22.53 5.02 -43.97
CA SER A 3 22.30 5.71 -42.71
C SER A 3 20.88 6.26 -42.63
N GLY A 4 20.15 5.95 -41.56
CA GLY A 4 18.91 6.62 -41.19
C GLY A 4 19.10 7.25 -39.81
N TYR A 5 19.07 8.58 -39.77
CA TYR A 5 19.31 9.42 -38.60
C TYR A 5 18.17 9.30 -37.57
N SER A 6 18.49 9.06 -36.30
CA SER A 6 17.55 9.17 -35.17
C SER A 6 17.77 10.50 -34.44
N PHE A 7 16.74 11.34 -34.49
CA PHE A 7 16.63 12.60 -33.75
C PHE A 7 16.13 12.30 -32.33
N SER A 8 16.93 12.59 -31.31
CA SER A 8 16.56 12.44 -29.90
C SER A 8 16.58 13.82 -29.24
N GLN A 9 15.40 14.38 -28.97
CA GLN A 9 15.23 15.61 -28.21
C GLN A 9 15.15 15.29 -26.73
N THR A 10 16.10 15.81 -25.95
CA THR A 10 16.06 15.89 -24.50
C THR A 10 15.27 17.14 -24.10
N LEU A 11 14.21 16.98 -23.30
CA LEU A 11 13.61 18.11 -22.59
C LEU A 11 14.11 18.13 -21.15
N SER A 12 14.89 19.17 -20.87
CA SER A 12 15.28 19.64 -19.54
C SER A 12 14.15 20.51 -18.99
N GLY A 13 13.61 20.18 -17.82
CA GLY A 13 12.63 20.97 -17.09
C GLY A 13 13.20 21.42 -15.75
N SER A 14 13.59 22.69 -15.69
CA SER A 14 14.00 23.42 -14.47
C SER A 14 12.76 23.91 -13.73
N LEU A 15 12.74 23.79 -12.40
CA LEU A 15 11.80 24.48 -11.53
C LEU A 15 12.57 25.24 -10.45
N HIS A 16 12.57 26.56 -10.58
CA HIS A 16 13.00 27.52 -9.57
C HIS A 16 11.82 27.87 -8.65
N GLY A 17 12.08 27.82 -7.34
CA GLY A 17 11.84 28.94 -6.42
C GLY A 17 10.44 29.19 -5.87
N ALA A 18 10.26 28.95 -4.56
CA ALA A 18 9.65 29.92 -3.66
C ALA A 18 10.17 29.70 -2.23
N ALA A 19 10.73 30.76 -1.65
CA ALA A 19 11.22 30.86 -0.28
C ALA A 19 10.23 31.63 0.60
N GLY A 20 10.30 31.42 1.92
CA GLY A 20 9.71 32.28 2.96
C GLY A 20 9.05 31.49 4.09
N SER A 21 9.79 31.15 5.16
CA SER A 21 9.76 31.81 6.49
C SER A 21 8.55 31.33 7.34
N TRP A 22 8.61 30.97 8.63
CA TRP A 22 9.22 31.57 9.82
C TRP A 22 9.45 30.50 10.90
N GLY A 23 10.36 30.76 11.85
CA GLY A 23 10.66 29.87 12.98
C GLY A 23 9.99 30.23 14.32
N TRP A 24 9.72 29.16 15.10
CA TRP A 24 9.79 28.98 16.58
C TRP A 24 8.76 29.67 17.49
N PRO A 25 8.56 29.25 18.77
CA PRO A 25 8.59 27.89 19.39
C PRO A 25 7.37 27.62 20.33
N GLY A 26 7.12 26.37 20.75
CA GLY A 26 6.21 26.12 21.89
C GLY A 26 5.58 24.73 22.02
N SER A 27 6.38 23.69 22.24
CA SER A 27 5.85 22.39 22.70
C SER A 27 5.79 22.35 24.22
N PHE A 28 4.58 22.44 24.77
CA PHE A 28 4.29 21.97 26.13
C PHE A 28 4.34 20.43 26.16
N PRO A 29 4.97 19.80 27.17
CA PRO A 29 4.90 18.34 27.29
C PRO A 29 3.50 17.92 27.75
N ARG A 30 2.75 17.32 26.82
CA ARG A 30 1.52 16.58 27.11
C ARG A 30 1.92 15.26 27.79
N ALA A 31 1.50 15.08 29.04
CA ALA A 31 1.69 13.82 29.76
C ALA A 31 0.92 12.67 29.05
N PRO A 32 1.48 11.45 28.95
CA PRO A 32 0.73 10.31 28.47
C PRO A 32 -0.26 9.86 29.56
N SER A 33 -1.55 9.92 29.25
CA SER A 33 -2.58 9.29 30.07
C SER A 33 -2.59 7.78 29.80
N VAL A 34 -2.20 6.99 30.79
CA VAL A 34 -2.50 5.55 30.81
C VAL A 34 -3.87 5.37 31.45
N HIS A 35 -4.85 5.02 30.62
CA HIS A 35 -6.12 4.46 31.09
C HIS A 35 -5.97 2.94 31.18
N GLY A 36 -6.19 2.41 32.39
CA GLY A 36 -6.26 0.97 32.63
C GLY A 36 -6.78 0.68 34.04
N GLY A 37 -8.04 0.25 34.11
CA GLY A 37 -8.53 -0.75 35.07
C GLY A 37 -8.70 -0.36 36.54
N ALA A 38 -9.96 -0.33 36.97
CA ALA A 38 -10.51 -0.73 38.26
C ALA A 38 -9.55 -0.96 39.45
N GLY A 39 -9.75 -0.16 40.51
CA GLY A 39 -9.52 -0.58 41.90
C GLY A 39 -8.08 -0.92 42.28
N GLY A 40 -7.28 0.09 42.62
CA GLY A 40 -5.95 -0.16 43.18
C GLY A 40 -5.38 1.09 43.83
N VAL A 41 -5.38 1.12 45.16
CA VAL A 41 -4.70 2.12 45.98
C VAL A 41 -3.23 2.23 45.55
N ARG A 42 -2.76 3.45 45.27
CA ARG A 42 -1.34 3.72 44.98
C ARG A 42 -0.56 3.59 46.29
N ILE A 43 0.11 2.46 46.51
CA ILE A 43 1.04 2.29 47.63
C ILE A 43 2.40 2.84 47.18
N SER A 44 2.77 4.02 47.69
CA SER A 44 4.12 4.54 47.57
C SER A 44 5.05 3.78 48.51
N LEU A 45 5.89 2.91 47.97
CA LEU A 45 6.97 2.28 48.72
C LEU A 45 8.17 3.24 48.75
N SER A 46 8.27 4.03 49.81
CA SER A 46 9.49 4.77 50.14
C SER A 46 10.50 3.83 50.77
N PHE A 47 11.59 3.52 50.05
CA PHE A 47 12.75 2.84 50.61
C PHE A 47 13.53 3.81 51.50
N SER A 48 13.40 3.66 52.82
CA SER A 48 14.25 4.34 53.80
C SER A 48 15.51 3.52 54.03
N SER A 49 16.66 4.01 53.56
CA SER A 49 17.98 3.50 53.98
C SER A 49 18.14 3.63 55.50
N PRO A 50 18.61 2.59 56.21
CA PRO A 50 18.85 2.68 57.64
C PRO A 50 20.10 3.53 57.93
N ARG A 51 19.92 4.56 58.76
CA ARG A 51 20.98 5.35 59.37
C ARG A 51 21.76 4.48 60.36
N SER A 52 23.07 4.42 60.12
CA SER A 52 24.21 4.25 61.03
C SER A 52 23.92 3.94 62.52
N CYS A 53 24.27 2.72 62.94
CA CYS A 53 24.65 2.41 64.33
C CYS A 53 26.19 2.42 64.44
N PRO A 54 26.79 2.96 65.52
CA PRO A 54 28.23 2.89 65.74
C PRO A 54 28.67 1.52 66.27
N PRO A 55 29.95 1.14 66.08
CA PRO A 55 30.48 -0.17 66.47
C PRO A 55 30.69 -0.26 67.99
N PRO A 56 30.43 -1.39 68.65
CA PRO A 56 30.84 -1.60 70.02
C PRO A 56 32.29 -2.12 70.03
N GLY A 57 33.23 -1.24 70.38
CA GLY A 57 34.65 -1.58 70.53
C GLY A 57 35.36 -0.64 71.52
N GLY A 58 35.42 -1.07 72.78
CA GLY A 58 36.25 -0.53 73.87
C GLY A 58 36.06 -1.46 75.08
N SER A 59 36.93 -2.45 75.29
CA SER A 59 38.24 -2.40 75.99
C SER A 59 38.13 -2.04 77.46
N TRP A 60 38.08 -3.06 78.31
CA TRP A 60 38.78 -3.26 79.61
C TRP A 60 39.08 -4.78 79.63
N GLY A 61 40.27 -5.31 79.86
CA GLY A 61 41.34 -4.86 80.73
C GLY A 61 41.52 -5.92 81.82
N SER A 62 42.47 -6.84 81.61
CA SER A 62 43.16 -7.69 82.59
C SER A 62 42.38 -8.66 83.50
N GLY A 63 42.86 -9.90 83.55
CA GLY A 63 42.69 -10.74 84.72
C GLY A 63 42.77 -12.24 84.45
N ARG A 64 43.96 -12.81 84.62
CA ARG A 64 44.16 -14.26 84.80
C ARG A 64 43.16 -14.79 85.84
N GLY A 65 42.18 -15.57 85.41
CA GLY A 65 41.26 -16.29 86.29
C GLY A 65 41.82 -17.65 86.65
N SER A 66 42.55 -17.70 87.76
CA SER A 66 42.89 -18.94 88.45
C SER A 66 41.62 -19.67 88.85
N SER A 67 41.47 -20.92 88.42
CA SER A 67 40.55 -21.87 89.05
C SER A 67 40.83 -21.95 90.55
N LEU A 68 39.78 -21.97 91.38
CA LEU A 68 39.58 -22.85 92.55
C LEU A 68 38.29 -22.46 93.33
N LEU A 69 37.27 -23.31 93.20
CA LEU A 69 36.22 -23.74 94.15
C LEU A 69 35.53 -22.77 95.15
N GLY A 70 34.19 -22.71 95.04
CA GLY A 70 33.25 -22.85 96.18
C GLY A 70 32.46 -21.61 96.64
N GLY A 71 31.18 -21.44 96.22
CA GLY A 71 30.24 -20.51 96.91
C GLY A 71 29.11 -19.79 96.15
N ASN A 72 28.95 -19.91 94.83
CA ASN A 72 28.25 -18.85 94.04
C ASN A 72 26.83 -19.11 93.49
N GLY A 73 26.14 -20.22 93.79
CA GLY A 73 24.82 -20.52 93.18
C GLY A 73 23.67 -19.56 93.56
N LYS A 74 23.75 -18.93 94.73
CA LYS A 74 22.72 -17.99 95.22
C LYS A 74 22.89 -16.57 94.64
N GLU A 75 24.13 -16.18 94.37
CA GLU A 75 24.47 -14.89 93.77
C GLU A 75 24.15 -14.86 92.28
N THR A 76 24.39 -15.98 91.57
CA THR A 76 23.96 -16.14 90.18
C THR A 76 22.44 -16.13 90.04
N MET A 77 21.70 -16.77 90.97
CA MET A 77 20.23 -16.69 90.99
C MET A 77 19.69 -15.30 91.32
N ARG A 78 20.35 -14.54 92.20
CA ARG A 78 20.00 -13.14 92.44
C ARG A 78 20.21 -12.28 91.19
N ASN A 79 21.37 -12.41 90.54
CA ASN A 79 21.66 -11.67 89.30
C ASN A 79 20.64 -11.98 88.19
N LEU A 80 20.24 -13.25 88.05
CA LEU A 80 19.20 -13.64 87.10
C LEU A 80 17.83 -13.06 87.47
N ASN A 81 17.45 -13.07 88.75
CA ASN A 81 16.20 -12.45 89.21
C ASN A 81 16.21 -10.92 89.02
N ASP A 82 17.32 -10.24 89.28
CA ASP A 82 17.46 -8.80 89.05
C ASP A 82 17.38 -8.48 87.55
N ARG A 83 17.96 -9.35 86.72
CA ARG A 83 17.86 -9.25 85.25
C ARG A 83 16.45 -9.54 84.72
N LEU A 84 15.72 -10.46 85.35
CA LEU A 84 14.32 -10.74 85.03
C LEU A 84 13.41 -9.59 85.47
N ALA A 85 13.63 -9.02 86.66
CA ALA A 85 12.92 -7.85 87.14
C ALA A 85 13.11 -6.66 86.19
N SER A 86 14.36 -6.35 85.81
CA SER A 86 14.64 -5.30 84.83
C SER A 86 14.11 -5.60 83.42
N TYR A 87 13.96 -6.86 83.03
CA TYR A 87 13.28 -7.24 81.79
C TYR A 87 11.77 -7.00 81.89
N LEU A 88 11.11 -7.40 82.99
CA LEU A 88 9.70 -7.16 83.21
C LEU A 88 9.38 -5.66 83.28
N ASP A 89 10.23 -4.86 83.91
CA ASP A 89 10.08 -3.39 83.94
C ASP A 89 10.22 -2.78 82.54
N LYS A 90 11.13 -3.29 81.70
CA LYS A 90 11.24 -2.88 80.30
C LYS A 90 10.02 -3.29 79.47
N VAL A 91 9.49 -4.49 79.68
CA VAL A 91 8.28 -4.95 78.99
C VAL A 91 7.10 -4.05 79.35
N ARG A 92 6.90 -3.73 80.64
CA ARG A 92 5.85 -2.79 81.08
C ARG A 92 6.03 -1.39 80.48
N ALA A 93 7.26 -0.86 80.46
CA ALA A 93 7.53 0.44 79.84
C ALA A 93 7.23 0.44 78.32
N LEU A 94 7.51 -0.66 77.62
CA LEU A 94 7.19 -0.82 76.21
C LEU A 94 5.69 -0.98 75.96
N GLU A 95 4.97 -1.72 76.80
CA GLU A 95 3.51 -1.84 76.74
C GLU A 95 2.85 -0.47 76.94
N GLU A 96 3.28 0.31 77.93
CA GLU A 96 2.78 1.68 78.13
C GLU A 96 3.09 2.61 76.95
N ALA A 97 4.28 2.48 76.34
CA ALA A 97 4.64 3.26 75.17
C ALA A 97 3.80 2.87 73.94
N ASN A 98 3.52 1.57 73.74
CA ASN A 98 2.66 1.09 72.67
C ASN A 98 1.22 1.61 72.83
N VAL A 99 0.65 1.53 74.03
CA VAL A 99 -0.72 2.05 74.30
C VAL A 99 -0.80 3.56 74.01
N LYS A 100 0.25 4.32 74.34
CA LYS A 100 0.33 5.75 74.02
C LYS A 100 0.41 5.98 72.50
N LEU A 101 1.22 5.22 71.78
CA LEU A 101 1.34 5.32 70.32
C LEU A 101 0.03 4.95 69.62
N GLU A 102 -0.62 3.87 70.03
CA GLU A 102 -1.94 3.47 69.53
C GLU A 102 -2.98 4.58 69.74
N SER A 103 -2.99 5.18 70.93
CA SER A 103 -3.87 6.32 71.24
C SER A 103 -3.56 7.54 70.36
N CYS A 104 -2.29 7.81 70.07
CA CYS A 104 -1.88 8.90 69.17
C CYS A 104 -2.27 8.63 67.72
N ILE A 105 -2.14 7.39 67.24
CA ILE A 105 -2.55 6.97 65.89
C ILE A 105 -4.07 7.13 65.74
N LEU A 106 -4.85 6.65 66.70
CA LEU A 106 -6.31 6.79 66.69
C LEU A 106 -6.73 8.27 66.64
N LYS A 107 -6.16 9.12 67.50
CA LYS A 107 -6.41 10.57 67.48
C LYS A 107 -5.98 11.22 66.17
N TRP A 108 -4.89 10.77 65.56
CA TRP A 108 -4.45 11.28 64.26
C TRP A 108 -5.45 10.89 63.16
N HIS A 109 -6.01 9.69 63.21
CA HIS A 109 -7.04 9.25 62.27
C HIS A 109 -8.38 9.96 62.48
N GLU A 110 -8.77 10.25 63.73
CA GLU A 110 -9.97 11.02 64.05
C GLU A 110 -9.84 12.50 63.64
N GLN A 111 -8.68 13.12 63.88
CA GLN A 111 -8.40 14.50 63.45
C GLN A 111 -8.21 14.62 61.95
N ARG A 112 -7.81 13.52 61.29
CA ARG A 112 -7.84 13.40 59.83
C ARG A 112 -9.28 13.14 59.39
N ASP A 113 -10.14 14.12 59.63
CA ASP A 113 -11.41 14.18 58.95
C ASP A 113 -11.18 14.09 57.43
N PRO A 114 -11.91 13.24 56.70
CA PRO A 114 -11.92 13.25 55.24
C PRO A 114 -12.70 14.46 54.67
N GLY A 115 -12.81 15.55 55.43
CA GLY A 115 -13.66 16.72 55.17
C GLY A 115 -13.12 17.71 54.15
N SER A 116 -11.94 17.46 53.56
CA SER A 116 -11.47 18.18 52.37
C SER A 116 -11.63 17.32 51.10
N LYS A 117 -12.80 16.72 50.91
CA LYS A 117 -13.23 16.38 49.56
C LYS A 117 -13.64 17.69 48.91
N GLN A 118 -12.73 18.34 48.18
CA GLN A 118 -13.13 19.44 47.30
C GLN A 118 -14.24 18.92 46.38
N ASP A 119 -15.36 19.63 46.31
CA ASP A 119 -16.49 19.24 45.48
C ASP A 119 -16.12 19.42 43.99
N TYR A 120 -15.66 18.35 43.35
CA TYR A 120 -15.28 18.35 41.92
C TYR A 120 -16.48 18.20 40.97
N SER A 121 -17.70 18.13 41.48
CA SER A 121 -18.92 17.88 40.70
C SER A 121 -19.12 18.87 39.54
N GLN A 122 -18.79 20.16 39.71
CA GLN A 122 -18.87 21.16 38.63
C GLN A 122 -17.84 20.91 37.52
N TYR A 123 -16.66 20.40 37.87
CA TYR A 123 -15.65 20.00 36.89
C TYR A 123 -16.08 18.73 36.15
N GLU A 124 -16.73 17.79 36.83
CA GLU A 124 -17.26 16.58 36.21
C GLU A 124 -18.34 16.92 35.17
N GLU A 125 -19.30 17.81 35.50
CA GLU A 125 -20.32 18.27 34.54
C GLU A 125 -19.70 18.95 33.31
N SER A 126 -18.71 19.83 33.51
CA SER A 126 -18.03 20.50 32.38
C SER A 126 -17.21 19.52 31.54
N ILE A 127 -16.54 18.54 32.15
CA ILE A 127 -15.80 17.48 31.44
C ILE A 127 -16.78 16.61 30.64
N SER A 128 -17.90 16.19 31.22
CA SER A 128 -18.93 15.41 30.52
C SER A 128 -19.50 16.17 29.32
N ARG A 129 -19.81 17.47 29.48
CA ARG A 129 -20.27 18.32 28.38
C ARG A 129 -19.23 18.43 27.26
N LEU A 130 -17.96 18.60 27.59
CA LEU A 130 -16.88 18.66 26.59
C LEU A 130 -16.69 17.32 25.88
N GLN A 131 -16.83 16.20 26.60
CA GLN A 131 -16.78 14.85 26.01
C GLN A 131 -17.91 14.63 25.01
N GLU A 132 -19.13 15.08 25.34
CA GLU A 132 -20.29 15.02 24.43
C GLU A 132 -20.04 15.86 23.17
N GLN A 133 -19.57 17.10 23.32
CA GLN A 133 -19.21 17.95 22.17
C GLN A 133 -18.12 17.33 21.29
N ILE A 134 -17.14 16.65 21.88
CA ILE A 134 -16.11 15.92 21.13
C ILE A 134 -16.73 14.72 20.39
N ALA A 135 -17.66 14.00 21.01
CA ALA A 135 -18.34 12.87 20.38
C ALA A 135 -19.20 13.33 19.20
N ASP A 136 -19.97 14.41 19.36
CA ASP A 136 -20.75 15.03 18.30
C ASP A 136 -19.87 15.56 17.17
N GLY A 137 -18.75 16.21 17.52
CA GLY A 137 -17.75 16.65 16.55
C GLY A 137 -17.14 15.50 15.75
N LYS A 138 -16.89 14.35 16.39
CA LYS A 138 -16.41 13.14 15.71
C LYS A 138 -17.46 12.55 14.78
N MET A 139 -18.72 12.50 15.21
CA MET A 139 -19.83 11.99 14.40
C MET A 139 -20.04 12.85 13.15
N THR A 140 -20.08 14.17 13.32
CA THR A 140 -20.21 15.12 12.19
C THR A 140 -19.02 15.06 11.25
N ASN A 141 -17.80 14.92 11.77
CA ASN A 141 -16.61 14.73 10.94
C ASN A 141 -16.70 13.44 10.11
N ALA A 142 -17.08 12.32 10.73
CA ALA A 142 -17.30 11.05 10.01
C ALA A 142 -18.38 11.19 8.92
N GLN A 143 -19.47 11.90 9.20
CA GLN A 143 -20.51 12.17 8.22
C GLN A 143 -20.00 13.01 7.04
N ILE A 144 -19.19 14.04 7.31
CA ILE A 144 -18.59 14.87 6.26
C ILE A 144 -17.62 14.05 5.40
N ILE A 145 -16.80 13.20 6.00
CA ILE A 145 -15.89 12.30 5.26
C ILE A 145 -16.69 11.40 4.31
N LEU A 146 -17.77 10.79 4.79
CA LEU A 146 -18.62 9.94 3.93
C LEU A 146 -19.25 10.73 2.77
N LEU A 147 -19.66 11.98 3.00
CA LEU A 147 -20.19 12.83 1.93
C LEU A 147 -19.11 13.21 0.92
N ILE A 148 -17.88 13.46 1.37
CA ILE A 148 -16.73 13.73 0.49
C ILE A 148 -16.42 12.48 -0.35
N ASP A 149 -16.37 11.30 0.26
CA ASP A 149 -16.11 10.05 -0.44
C ASP A 149 -17.21 9.75 -1.46
N ASN A 150 -18.48 9.96 -1.11
CA ASN A 150 -19.59 9.83 -2.04
C ASN A 150 -19.48 10.81 -3.21
N ALA A 151 -19.20 12.09 -2.94
CA ALA A 151 -19.02 13.09 -3.98
C ALA A 151 -17.83 12.75 -4.91
N ARG A 152 -16.74 12.22 -4.35
CA ARG A 152 -15.58 11.77 -5.12
C ARG A 152 -15.92 10.58 -6.02
N MET A 153 -16.59 9.57 -5.49
CA MET A 153 -17.07 8.43 -6.28
C MET A 153 -18.00 8.89 -7.42
N ALA A 154 -18.91 9.84 -7.15
CA ALA A 154 -19.78 10.39 -8.18
C ALA A 154 -18.99 11.15 -9.27
N VAL A 155 -17.96 11.90 -8.90
CA VAL A 155 -17.07 12.57 -9.86
C VAL A 155 -16.34 11.55 -10.73
N ASP A 156 -15.81 10.48 -10.15
CA ASP A 156 -15.11 9.43 -10.88
C ASP A 156 -16.07 8.70 -11.84
N ASP A 157 -17.30 8.40 -11.40
CA ASP A 157 -18.36 7.81 -12.23
C ASP A 157 -18.72 8.71 -13.42
N PHE A 158 -18.86 10.02 -13.20
CA PHE A 158 -19.13 10.98 -14.28
C PHE A 158 -17.94 11.17 -15.21
N SER A 159 -16.71 11.14 -14.69
CA SER A 159 -15.49 11.20 -15.52
C SER A 159 -15.41 10.01 -16.45
N LEU A 160 -15.63 8.80 -15.94
CA LEU A 160 -15.62 7.58 -16.76
C LEU A 160 -16.74 7.58 -17.80
N LYS A 161 -17.95 8.02 -17.43
CA LYS A 161 -19.06 8.19 -18.39
C LYS A 161 -18.71 9.20 -19.48
N TYR A 162 -18.13 10.34 -19.11
CA TYR A 162 -17.70 11.36 -20.06
C TYR A 162 -16.64 10.83 -21.02
N GLU A 163 -15.62 10.12 -20.51
CA GLU A 163 -14.57 9.54 -21.36
C GLU A 163 -15.14 8.53 -22.36
N ASN A 164 -16.05 7.66 -21.93
CA ASN A 164 -16.73 6.68 -22.79
C ASN A 164 -17.64 7.35 -23.84
N GLU A 165 -18.42 8.36 -23.46
CA GLU A 165 -19.26 9.10 -24.41
C GLU A 165 -18.39 9.88 -25.40
N HIS A 166 -17.30 10.46 -24.94
CA HIS A 166 -16.36 11.20 -25.77
C HIS A 166 -15.62 10.28 -26.75
N SER A 167 -15.21 9.07 -26.34
CA SER A 167 -14.62 8.09 -27.25
C SER A 167 -15.64 7.63 -28.30
N LEU A 168 -16.87 7.30 -27.88
CA LEU A 168 -17.95 6.93 -28.80
C LEU A 168 -18.25 8.04 -29.80
N LYS A 169 -18.29 9.30 -29.33
CA LYS A 169 -18.48 10.46 -30.19
C LYS A 169 -17.37 10.56 -31.24
N LYS A 170 -16.10 10.37 -30.87
CA LYS A 170 -14.99 10.37 -31.82
C LYS A 170 -15.13 9.27 -32.86
N ASP A 171 -15.52 8.06 -32.45
CA ASP A 171 -15.71 6.94 -33.37
C ASP A 171 -16.83 7.24 -34.37
N LEU A 172 -17.95 7.83 -33.90
CA LEU A 172 -19.04 8.28 -34.77
C LEU A 172 -18.61 9.43 -35.69
N GLU A 173 -17.81 10.38 -35.22
CA GLU A 173 -17.25 11.45 -36.06
C GLU A 173 -16.37 10.88 -37.18
N ILE A 174 -15.57 9.85 -36.89
CA ILE A 174 -14.75 9.12 -37.87
C ILE A 174 -15.65 8.39 -38.88
N GLU A 175 -16.71 7.71 -38.42
CA GLU A 175 -17.65 7.01 -39.29
C GLU A 175 -18.39 7.98 -40.22
N VAL A 176 -18.87 9.12 -39.71
CA VAL A 176 -19.52 10.16 -40.52
C VAL A 176 -18.57 10.71 -41.57
N GLU A 177 -17.31 10.96 -41.22
CA GLU A 177 -16.30 11.41 -42.18
C GLU A 177 -16.00 10.32 -43.23
N GLY A 178 -16.00 9.04 -42.84
CA GLY A 178 -15.90 7.91 -43.76
C GLY A 178 -17.08 7.84 -44.74
N LEU A 179 -18.31 8.01 -44.24
CA LEU A 179 -19.51 8.03 -45.07
C LEU A 179 -19.51 9.21 -46.06
N ARG A 180 -19.00 10.38 -45.65
CA ARG A 180 -18.83 11.54 -46.55
C ARG A 180 -17.86 11.22 -47.69
N LYS A 181 -16.72 10.60 -47.39
CA LYS A 181 -15.77 10.17 -48.43
C LYS A 181 -16.38 9.15 -49.38
N ASN A 182 -17.10 8.16 -48.85
CA ASN A 182 -17.80 7.19 -49.69
C ASN A 182 -18.86 7.85 -50.60
N LEU A 183 -19.56 8.87 -50.10
CA LEU A 183 -20.50 9.65 -50.91
C LEU A 183 -19.77 10.43 -52.02
N ASP A 184 -18.63 11.05 -51.71
CA ASP A 184 -17.81 11.74 -52.70
C ASP A 184 -17.29 10.76 -53.77
N ASP A 185 -16.80 9.58 -53.37
CA ASP A 185 -16.34 8.52 -54.28
C ASP A 185 -17.48 8.01 -55.18
N LEU A 186 -18.67 7.77 -54.62
CA LEU A 186 -19.85 7.40 -55.40
C LEU A 186 -20.26 8.50 -56.36
N THR A 187 -20.15 9.77 -55.96
CA THR A 187 -20.45 10.92 -56.83
C THR A 187 -19.51 10.93 -58.03
N ILE A 188 -18.21 10.69 -57.84
CA ILE A 188 -17.24 10.56 -58.93
C ILE A 188 -17.64 9.42 -59.87
N ILE A 189 -17.91 8.22 -59.33
CA ILE A 189 -18.32 7.07 -60.13
C ILE A 189 -19.60 7.35 -60.93
N THR A 190 -20.59 8.02 -60.32
CA THR A 190 -21.82 8.39 -61.03
C THR A 190 -21.54 9.36 -62.17
N THR A 191 -20.69 10.37 -61.96
CA THR A 191 -20.32 11.31 -63.03
C THR A 191 -19.54 10.64 -64.16
N ASP A 192 -18.68 9.67 -63.85
CA ASP A 192 -17.93 8.91 -64.86
C ASP A 192 -18.89 8.05 -65.71
N LEU A 193 -19.83 7.36 -65.08
CA LEU A 193 -20.86 6.57 -65.77
C LEU A 193 -21.79 7.46 -66.60
N GLU A 194 -22.17 8.63 -66.11
CA GLU A 194 -22.96 9.62 -66.87
C GLU A 194 -22.21 10.07 -68.13
N GLN A 195 -20.91 10.33 -68.03
CA GLN A 195 -20.07 10.66 -69.18
C GLN A 195 -19.98 9.51 -70.20
N GLU A 196 -19.85 8.26 -69.75
CA GLU A 196 -19.84 7.08 -70.63
C GLU A 196 -21.18 6.92 -71.37
N VAL A 197 -22.30 7.09 -70.66
CA VAL A 197 -23.65 7.05 -71.25
C VAL A 197 -23.85 8.18 -72.26
N GLU A 198 -23.40 9.39 -71.97
CA GLU A 198 -23.42 10.49 -72.93
C GLU A 198 -22.53 10.23 -74.15
N GLY A 199 -21.36 9.63 -73.95
CA GLY A 199 -20.45 9.19 -75.01
C GLY A 199 -21.15 8.23 -75.96
N MET A 200 -21.71 7.13 -75.44
CA MET A 200 -22.47 6.15 -76.22
C MET A 200 -23.67 6.78 -76.95
N ARG A 201 -24.39 7.73 -76.31
CA ARG A 201 -25.49 8.46 -76.97
C ARG A 201 -24.99 9.29 -78.15
N LYS A 202 -23.86 10.00 -78.01
CA LYS A 202 -23.24 10.76 -79.10
C LYS A 202 -22.83 9.85 -80.25
N GLU A 203 -22.22 8.71 -79.96
CA GLU A 203 -21.85 7.71 -80.97
C GLU A 203 -23.08 7.17 -81.72
N LEU A 204 -24.16 6.84 -81.01
CA LEU A 204 -25.40 6.37 -81.62
C LEU A 204 -26.01 7.42 -82.57
N ILE A 205 -25.99 8.69 -82.18
CA ILE A 205 -26.44 9.81 -83.05
C ILE A 205 -25.55 9.92 -84.29
N LEU A 206 -24.22 9.86 -84.13
CA LEU A 206 -23.29 9.91 -85.25
C LEU A 206 -23.49 8.74 -86.21
N MET A 207 -23.68 7.52 -85.69
CA MET A 207 -23.91 6.33 -86.49
C MET A 207 -25.23 6.39 -87.24
N LYS A 208 -26.30 6.92 -86.62
CA LYS A 208 -27.59 7.18 -87.30
C LYS A 208 -27.45 8.20 -88.42
N LYS A 209 -26.77 9.33 -88.16
CA LYS A 209 -26.53 10.37 -89.16
C LYS A 209 -25.70 9.84 -90.33
N HIS A 210 -24.66 9.06 -90.04
CA HIS A 210 -23.84 8.41 -91.06
C HIS A 210 -24.67 7.42 -91.90
N HIS A 211 -25.54 6.63 -91.25
CA HIS A 211 -26.45 5.74 -91.97
C HIS A 211 -27.44 6.51 -92.85
N GLU A 212 -28.04 7.59 -92.35
CA GLU A 212 -28.95 8.45 -93.11
C GLU A 212 -28.25 9.03 -94.35
N GLN A 213 -27.03 9.55 -94.19
CA GLN A 213 -26.21 10.03 -95.30
C GLN A 213 -25.87 8.92 -96.30
N ALA A 214 -25.47 7.74 -95.84
CA ALA A 214 -25.19 6.60 -96.73
C ALA A 214 -26.45 6.13 -97.46
N MET A 215 -27.61 6.16 -96.81
CA MET A 215 -28.90 5.87 -97.43
C MET A 215 -29.27 6.91 -98.48
N GLU A 216 -28.92 8.18 -98.27
CA GLU A 216 -29.12 9.28 -99.23
C GLU A 216 -28.16 9.19 -100.42
N GLU A 217 -26.89 8.81 -100.20
CA GLU A 217 -25.90 8.53 -101.25
C GLU A 217 -26.26 7.30 -102.09
N HIS A 218 -26.79 6.25 -101.46
CA HIS A 218 -27.28 5.06 -102.14
C HIS A 218 -28.74 5.18 -102.60
N HIS A 219 -29.39 6.32 -102.37
CA HIS A 219 -30.70 6.62 -102.91
C HIS A 219 -30.56 6.90 -104.41
N MET A 220 -30.43 5.83 -105.19
CA MET A 220 -30.69 5.89 -106.63
C MET A 220 -32.12 6.43 -106.84
N PRO A 221 -32.33 7.39 -107.76
CA PRO A 221 -33.67 7.86 -108.07
C PRO A 221 -34.55 6.67 -108.46
N ASN A 222 -35.56 6.37 -107.66
CA ASN A 222 -36.66 5.46 -108.03
C ASN A 222 -37.59 6.13 -109.06
N ASP A 223 -37.00 6.68 -110.12
CA ASP A 223 -37.67 7.27 -111.28
C ASP A 223 -37.61 6.34 -112.50
N PHE A 224 -37.53 5.04 -112.26
CA PHE A 224 -37.78 4.01 -113.28
C PHE A 224 -38.85 3.04 -112.79
N LYS A 225 -40.07 3.57 -112.56
CA LYS A 225 -41.29 2.76 -112.55
C LYS A 225 -41.65 2.39 -113.99
N VAL A 226 -40.89 1.47 -114.57
CA VAL A 226 -41.20 0.91 -115.88
C VAL A 226 -42.19 -0.24 -115.71
N ASN A 227 -43.42 0.02 -116.14
CA ASN A 227 -44.36 -1.03 -116.52
C ASN A 227 -43.86 -1.67 -117.83
N VAL A 228 -43.05 -2.73 -117.72
CA VAL A 228 -42.79 -3.64 -118.84
C VAL A 228 -43.71 -4.85 -118.68
N LYS A 229 -44.77 -4.88 -119.51
CA LYS A 229 -45.43 -6.14 -119.88
C LYS A 229 -44.46 -6.87 -120.80
N VAL A 230 -43.67 -7.79 -120.27
CA VAL A 230 -42.99 -8.82 -121.06
C VAL A 230 -43.70 -10.11 -120.78
N ASP A 231 -44.35 -10.65 -121.82
CA ASP A 231 -44.76 -12.04 -121.91
C ASP A 231 -43.53 -12.91 -121.68
N ALA A 232 -43.38 -13.36 -120.44
CA ALA A 232 -42.46 -14.42 -120.09
C ALA A 232 -43.22 -15.74 -120.18
N THR A 233 -42.85 -16.53 -121.17
CA THR A 233 -42.98 -17.99 -121.19
C THR A 233 -42.78 -18.59 -119.78
N PRO A 234 -43.51 -19.64 -119.39
CA PRO A 234 -43.61 -20.09 -118.00
C PRO A 234 -42.24 -20.46 -117.43
N GLY A 235 -41.63 -19.52 -116.70
CA GLY A 235 -40.49 -19.77 -115.83
C GLY A 235 -41.00 -20.41 -114.55
N GLU A 236 -40.27 -21.41 -114.06
CA GLU A 236 -40.59 -22.17 -112.85
C GLU A 236 -41.08 -21.27 -111.72
N ASP A 237 -42.14 -21.72 -111.04
CA ASP A 237 -42.84 -21.01 -109.96
C ASP A 237 -41.84 -20.56 -108.87
N LEU A 238 -41.28 -19.36 -109.01
CA LEU A 238 -40.38 -18.75 -108.02
C LEU A 238 -41.06 -18.66 -106.64
N ILE A 239 -42.38 -18.59 -106.63
CA ILE A 239 -43.22 -18.64 -105.43
C ILE A 239 -43.07 -19.99 -104.71
N LYS A 240 -42.97 -21.11 -105.43
CA LYS A 240 -42.72 -22.43 -104.82
C LYS A 240 -41.31 -22.51 -104.25
N VAL A 241 -40.30 -22.01 -104.98
CA VAL A 241 -38.91 -22.00 -104.48
C VAL A 241 -38.76 -21.11 -103.23
N LEU A 242 -39.44 -19.96 -103.19
CA LEU A 242 -39.47 -19.09 -102.01
C LEU A 242 -40.21 -19.74 -100.82
N GLU A 243 -41.29 -20.47 -101.09
CA GLU A 243 -42.03 -21.21 -100.07
C GLU A 243 -41.22 -22.39 -99.53
N ASP A 244 -40.52 -23.12 -100.40
CA ASP A 244 -39.60 -24.20 -100.01
C ASP A 244 -38.44 -23.66 -99.16
N MET A 245 -37.82 -22.53 -99.56
CA MET A 245 -36.79 -21.87 -98.74
C MET A 245 -37.35 -21.43 -97.37
N ARG A 246 -38.57 -20.91 -97.33
CA ARG A 246 -39.22 -20.53 -96.07
C ARG A 246 -39.44 -21.76 -95.18
N GLN A 247 -39.90 -22.87 -95.73
CA GLN A 247 -40.08 -24.12 -95.00
C GLN A 247 -38.75 -24.65 -94.46
N GLU A 248 -37.66 -24.57 -95.23
CA GLU A 248 -36.32 -24.95 -94.76
C GLU A 248 -35.85 -24.09 -93.58
N TYR A 249 -36.06 -22.77 -93.61
CA TYR A 249 -35.74 -21.89 -92.49
C TYR A 249 -36.61 -22.14 -91.26
N GLU A 250 -37.91 -22.38 -91.44
CA GLU A 250 -38.80 -22.72 -90.33
C GLU A 250 -38.40 -24.06 -89.68
N LEU A 251 -37.98 -25.05 -90.48
CA LEU A 251 -37.43 -26.30 -89.97
C LEU A 251 -36.09 -26.10 -89.24
N LEU A 252 -35.20 -25.27 -89.78
CA LEU A 252 -33.92 -24.94 -89.14
C LEU A 252 -34.13 -24.26 -87.78
N ILE A 253 -35.05 -23.28 -87.70
CA ILE A 253 -35.38 -22.56 -86.47
C ILE A 253 -35.97 -23.53 -85.44
N LYS A 254 -36.92 -24.39 -85.85
CA LYS A 254 -37.50 -25.42 -84.97
C LYS A 254 -36.43 -26.38 -84.44
N LYS A 255 -35.53 -26.85 -85.30
CA LYS A 255 -34.42 -27.71 -84.90
C LYS A 255 -33.48 -27.01 -83.93
N LYS A 256 -33.11 -25.75 -84.20
CA LYS A 256 -32.28 -24.95 -83.28
C LYS A 256 -32.95 -24.75 -81.93
N HIS A 257 -34.25 -24.50 -81.90
CA HIS A 257 -34.99 -24.35 -80.65
C HIS A 257 -34.99 -25.65 -79.84
N GLN A 258 -35.21 -26.79 -80.50
CA GLN A 258 -35.11 -28.11 -79.86
C GLN A 258 -33.70 -28.39 -79.34
N ASP A 259 -32.65 -28.08 -80.13
CA ASP A 259 -31.26 -28.26 -79.72
C ASP A 259 -30.94 -27.38 -78.50
N PHE A 260 -31.43 -26.13 -78.46
CA PHE A 260 -31.29 -25.24 -77.30
C PHE A 260 -32.03 -25.75 -76.07
N ASP A 261 -33.26 -26.26 -76.24
CA ASP A 261 -34.05 -26.84 -75.15
C ASP A 261 -33.37 -28.08 -74.57
N VAL A 262 -32.81 -28.95 -75.42
CA VAL A 262 -32.04 -30.12 -74.99
C VAL A 262 -30.78 -29.68 -74.26
N TRP A 263 -30.02 -28.74 -74.81
CA TRP A 263 -28.82 -28.20 -74.17
C TRP A 263 -29.11 -27.56 -72.81
N TYR A 264 -30.20 -26.77 -72.70
CA TYR A 264 -30.61 -26.15 -71.45
C TYR A 264 -31.03 -27.20 -70.41
N LYS A 265 -31.75 -28.25 -70.84
CA LYS A 265 -32.11 -29.38 -69.96
C LYS A 265 -30.88 -30.13 -69.49
N GLU A 266 -29.91 -30.40 -70.35
CA GLU A 266 -28.64 -31.04 -69.97
C GLU A 266 -27.84 -30.17 -68.99
N GLN A 267 -27.71 -28.87 -69.25
CA GLN A 267 -26.99 -27.94 -68.37
C GLN A 267 -27.67 -27.79 -67.00
N SER A 268 -29.00 -27.66 -66.98
CA SER A 268 -29.76 -27.57 -65.73
C SER A 268 -29.74 -28.88 -64.95
N ALA A 269 -29.75 -30.04 -65.62
CA ALA A 269 -29.57 -31.33 -64.99
C ALA A 269 -28.15 -31.51 -64.42
N ALA A 270 -27.12 -31.07 -65.14
CA ALA A 270 -25.74 -31.07 -64.67
C ALA A 270 -25.54 -30.16 -63.44
N MET A 271 -26.08 -28.94 -63.47
CA MET A 271 -26.09 -28.04 -62.30
C MET A 271 -26.90 -28.61 -61.14
N ALA A 272 -28.04 -29.24 -61.41
CA ALA A 272 -28.84 -29.89 -60.38
C ALA A 272 -28.14 -31.10 -59.76
N GLN A 273 -27.38 -31.87 -60.54
CA GLN A 273 -26.59 -33.00 -60.05
C GLN A 273 -25.38 -32.53 -59.21
N GLU A 274 -24.73 -31.44 -59.60
CA GLU A 274 -23.65 -30.82 -58.83
C GLU A 274 -24.18 -30.20 -57.52
N ALA A 275 -25.35 -29.55 -57.56
CA ALA A 275 -26.05 -29.08 -56.36
C ALA A 275 -26.59 -30.21 -55.48
N ALA A 276 -26.94 -31.36 -56.06
CA ALA A 276 -27.37 -32.57 -55.37
C ALA A 276 -26.23 -33.41 -54.78
N SER A 277 -24.99 -32.89 -54.78
CA SER A 277 -23.88 -33.41 -53.96
C SER A 277 -23.67 -32.56 -52.70
N PRO A 278 -24.65 -32.49 -51.76
CA PRO A 278 -24.55 -31.65 -50.56
C PRO A 278 -23.57 -32.19 -49.52
N ALA A 279 -23.16 -33.46 -49.62
CA ALA A 279 -22.39 -34.13 -48.57
C ALA A 279 -21.01 -33.50 -48.34
N THR A 280 -20.30 -33.12 -49.41
CA THR A 280 -18.94 -32.56 -49.30
C THR A 280 -18.94 -31.08 -48.93
N GLY A 281 -19.96 -30.32 -49.36
CA GLY A 281 -20.10 -28.90 -49.02
C GLY A 281 -20.60 -28.66 -47.60
N GLN A 282 -21.54 -29.48 -47.12
CA GLN A 282 -22.08 -29.37 -45.76
C GLN A 282 -21.07 -29.82 -44.70
N SER A 283 -20.24 -30.84 -44.98
CA SER A 283 -19.16 -31.24 -44.07
C SER A 283 -18.11 -30.13 -43.92
N GLY A 284 -17.70 -29.48 -45.02
CA GLY A 284 -16.78 -28.35 -44.95
C GLY A 284 -17.37 -27.16 -44.18
N GLN A 285 -18.66 -26.86 -44.35
CA GLN A 285 -19.33 -25.82 -43.56
C GLN A 285 -19.41 -26.18 -42.06
N SER A 286 -19.75 -27.42 -41.71
CA SER A 286 -19.78 -27.84 -40.31
C SER A 286 -18.40 -27.75 -39.66
N ASP A 287 -17.35 -28.16 -40.37
CA ASP A 287 -15.97 -28.10 -39.90
C ASP A 287 -15.52 -26.66 -39.68
N ILE A 288 -15.88 -25.74 -40.59
CA ILE A 288 -15.62 -24.30 -40.42
C ILE A 288 -16.35 -23.74 -39.20
N HIS A 289 -17.61 -24.14 -38.97
CA HIS A 289 -18.37 -23.69 -37.80
C HIS A 289 -17.80 -24.25 -36.49
N GLU A 290 -17.36 -25.50 -36.47
CA GLU A 290 -16.70 -26.10 -35.32
C GLU A 290 -15.36 -25.41 -35.04
N LEU A 291 -14.55 -25.15 -36.06
CA LEU A 291 -13.28 -24.44 -35.93
C LEU A 291 -13.47 -23.01 -35.42
N LYS A 292 -14.54 -22.31 -35.86
CA LYS A 292 -14.89 -20.98 -35.33
C LYS A 292 -15.30 -21.05 -33.85
N ARG A 293 -16.07 -22.06 -33.45
CA ARG A 293 -16.45 -22.24 -32.04
C ARG A 293 -15.23 -22.55 -31.17
N THR A 294 -14.33 -23.42 -31.61
CA THR A 294 -13.11 -23.74 -30.86
C THR A 294 -12.17 -22.55 -30.79
N PHE A 295 -12.05 -21.76 -31.87
CA PHE A 295 -11.30 -20.50 -31.86
C PHE A 295 -11.85 -19.51 -30.84
N GLN A 296 -13.17 -19.26 -30.84
CA GLN A 296 -13.81 -18.37 -29.87
C GLN A 296 -13.65 -18.87 -28.42
N ALA A 297 -13.78 -20.19 -28.20
CA ALA A 297 -13.57 -20.78 -26.88
C ALA A 297 -12.12 -20.57 -26.40
N LEU A 298 -11.13 -20.76 -27.28
CA LEU A 298 -9.72 -20.53 -26.98
C LEU A 298 -9.41 -19.04 -26.73
N GLU A 299 -10.08 -18.13 -27.43
CA GLU A 299 -9.94 -16.69 -27.24
C GLU A 299 -10.48 -16.25 -25.87
N ILE A 300 -11.64 -16.78 -25.46
CA ILE A 300 -12.20 -16.57 -24.11
C ILE A 300 -11.27 -17.19 -23.06
N ASP A 301 -10.76 -18.40 -23.28
CA ASP A 301 -9.82 -19.02 -22.35
C ASP A 301 -8.54 -18.18 -22.22
N LEU A 302 -8.01 -17.63 -23.31
CA LEU A 302 -6.85 -16.74 -23.28
C LEU A 302 -7.15 -15.50 -22.44
N GLU A 303 -8.28 -14.84 -22.67
CA GLU A 303 -8.70 -13.65 -21.93
C GLU A 303 -8.88 -13.95 -20.43
N THR A 304 -9.52 -15.08 -20.08
CA THR A 304 -9.69 -15.48 -18.68
C THR A 304 -8.36 -15.78 -18.00
N GLN A 305 -7.39 -16.40 -18.70
CA GLN A 305 -6.05 -16.60 -18.16
C GLN A 305 -5.31 -15.27 -17.99
N TYR A 306 -5.49 -14.31 -18.89
CA TYR A 306 -4.90 -12.97 -18.78
C TYR A 306 -5.45 -12.24 -17.55
N ASN A 307 -6.78 -12.28 -17.36
CA ASN A 307 -7.44 -11.71 -16.19
C ASN A 307 -6.98 -12.39 -14.89
N LYS A 308 -6.86 -13.72 -14.89
CA LYS A 308 -6.33 -14.47 -13.73
C LYS A 308 -4.89 -14.09 -13.41
N LYS A 309 -4.03 -13.97 -14.43
CA LYS A 309 -2.64 -13.52 -14.26
C LYS A 309 -2.59 -12.11 -13.64
N SER A 310 -3.35 -11.16 -14.20
CA SER A 310 -3.41 -9.80 -13.68
C SER A 310 -3.90 -9.75 -12.23
N ALA A 311 -4.94 -10.52 -11.89
CA ALA A 311 -5.43 -10.61 -10.52
C ALA A 311 -4.36 -11.17 -9.56
N LEU A 312 -3.61 -12.19 -9.96
CA LEU A 312 -2.52 -12.75 -9.15
C LEU A 312 -1.34 -11.77 -9.00
N GLU A 313 -0.98 -11.03 -10.05
CA GLU A 313 0.05 -9.97 -9.98
C GLU A 313 -0.36 -8.83 -9.04
N ASN A 314 -1.63 -8.44 -9.05
CA ASN A 314 -2.18 -7.43 -8.13
C ASN A 314 -2.19 -7.93 -6.68
N MET A 315 -2.62 -9.17 -6.43
CA MET A 315 -2.55 -9.76 -5.09
C MET A 315 -1.10 -9.87 -4.58
N LEU A 316 -0.16 -10.18 -5.48
CA LEU A 316 1.26 -10.24 -5.13
C LEU A 316 1.80 -8.85 -4.76
N SER A 317 1.49 -7.81 -5.55
CA SER A 317 1.95 -6.45 -5.26
C SER A 317 1.32 -5.88 -3.99
N GLU A 318 0.03 -6.14 -3.74
CA GLU A 318 -0.67 -5.75 -2.50
C GLU A 318 -0.06 -6.43 -1.27
N THR A 319 0.19 -7.74 -1.35
CA THR A 319 0.81 -8.47 -0.25
C THR A 319 2.25 -8.00 0.01
N GLN A 320 3.05 -7.77 -1.04
CA GLN A 320 4.38 -7.19 -0.91
C GLN A 320 4.35 -5.81 -0.27
N SER A 321 3.45 -4.93 -0.69
CA SER A 321 3.28 -3.59 -0.11
C SER A 321 2.91 -3.66 1.36
N ARG A 322 1.95 -4.52 1.73
CA ARG A 322 1.55 -4.74 3.12
C ARG A 322 2.72 -5.22 3.98
N TYR A 323 3.50 -6.18 3.51
CA TYR A 323 4.68 -6.66 4.25
C TYR A 323 5.77 -5.59 4.35
N SER A 324 5.96 -4.78 3.31
CA SER A 324 6.90 -3.64 3.34
C SER A 324 6.49 -2.62 4.41
N CYS A 325 5.22 -2.28 4.52
CA CYS A 325 4.72 -1.39 5.58
C CYS A 325 4.92 -2.00 6.97
N GLN A 326 4.60 -3.28 7.16
CA GLN A 326 4.82 -3.95 8.44
C GLN A 326 6.31 -3.97 8.84
N LEU A 327 7.21 -4.20 7.88
CA LEU A 327 8.66 -4.13 8.13
C LEU A 327 9.11 -2.72 8.50
N GLN A 328 8.56 -1.70 7.84
CA GLN A 328 8.83 -0.30 8.17
C GLN A 328 8.35 0.04 9.59
N ASP A 329 7.13 -0.35 9.97
CA ASP A 329 6.59 -0.14 11.31
C ASP A 329 7.48 -0.80 12.38
N MET A 330 7.93 -2.04 12.14
CA MET A 330 8.85 -2.74 13.05
C MET A 330 10.21 -2.03 13.11
N GLN A 331 10.73 -1.55 11.99
CA GLN A 331 11.99 -0.80 11.94
C GLN A 331 11.88 0.51 12.73
N GLU A 332 10.75 1.22 12.65
CA GLU A 332 10.50 2.44 13.41
C GLU A 332 10.48 2.18 14.92
N ILE A 333 9.84 1.08 15.36
CA ILE A 333 9.83 0.65 16.77
C ILE A 333 11.25 0.32 17.24
N ILE A 334 12.02 -0.42 16.43
CA ILE A 334 13.42 -0.76 16.75
C ILE A 334 14.25 0.53 16.89
N SER A 335 14.17 1.43 15.92
CA SER A 335 14.90 2.70 15.95
C SER A 335 14.51 3.57 17.14
N HIS A 336 13.23 3.60 17.52
CA HIS A 336 12.77 4.29 18.71
C HIS A 336 13.42 3.73 19.99
N HIS A 337 13.41 2.40 20.16
CA HIS A 337 14.04 1.77 21.33
C HIS A 337 15.57 1.87 21.33
N GLU A 338 16.22 1.84 20.17
CA GLU A 338 17.66 2.11 20.05
C GLU A 338 17.98 3.54 20.49
N GLU A 339 17.15 4.51 20.14
CA GLU A 339 17.30 5.90 20.57
C GLU A 339 17.09 6.04 22.08
N GLU A 340 16.07 5.39 22.66
CA GLU A 340 15.84 5.36 24.12
C GLU A 340 17.02 4.73 24.87
N LEU A 341 17.53 3.59 24.40
CA LEU A 341 18.73 2.95 24.96
C LEU A 341 19.96 3.84 24.84
N GLY A 342 20.10 4.55 23.71
CA GLY A 342 21.11 5.57 23.51
C GLY A 342 21.02 6.65 24.58
N ARG A 343 19.85 7.26 24.77
CA ARG A 343 19.61 8.31 25.77
C ARG A 343 19.94 7.83 27.19
N LEU A 344 19.47 6.65 27.59
CA LEU A 344 19.75 6.07 28.90
C LEU A 344 21.25 5.84 29.14
N ARG A 345 22.00 5.41 28.11
CA ARG A 345 23.46 5.26 28.21
C ARG A 345 24.14 6.61 28.45
N HIS A 346 23.76 7.64 27.69
CA HIS A 346 24.30 8.99 27.87
C HIS A 346 23.98 9.53 29.27
N ASP A 347 22.76 9.32 29.78
CA ASP A 347 22.36 9.74 31.12
C ASP A 347 23.16 9.01 32.21
N LEU A 348 23.39 7.70 32.06
CA LEU A 348 24.21 6.91 32.99
C LEU A 348 25.66 7.39 32.98
N GLU A 349 26.24 7.64 31.82
CA GLU A 349 27.58 8.20 31.69
C GLU A 349 27.68 9.57 32.35
N ARG A 350 26.68 10.43 32.17
CA ARG A 350 26.59 11.73 32.83
C ARG A 350 26.56 11.59 34.34
N GLN A 351 25.67 10.76 34.88
CA GLN A 351 25.58 10.49 36.32
C GLN A 351 26.90 9.91 36.86
N ASN A 352 27.52 8.96 36.16
CA ASN A 352 28.80 8.38 36.56
C ASN A 352 29.91 9.46 36.64
N ASN A 353 29.94 10.39 35.69
CA ASN A 353 30.89 11.50 35.71
C ASN A 353 30.61 12.45 36.89
N GLU A 354 29.34 12.80 37.15
CA GLU A 354 28.95 13.58 38.33
C GLU A 354 29.35 12.88 39.65
N TYR A 355 29.14 11.57 39.75
CA TYR A 355 29.56 10.76 40.89
C TYR A 355 31.08 10.77 41.09
N LYS A 356 31.87 10.65 40.01
CA LYS A 356 33.34 10.72 40.08
C LYS A 356 33.81 12.09 40.59
N VAL A 357 33.19 13.18 40.12
CA VAL A 357 33.50 14.54 40.59
C VAL A 357 33.17 14.67 42.07
N LEU A 358 31.98 14.24 42.49
CA LEU A 358 31.56 14.32 43.90
C LEU A 358 32.45 13.47 44.82
N LEU A 359 32.86 12.28 44.37
CA LEU A 359 33.80 11.43 45.09
C LEU A 359 35.18 12.09 45.23
N GLY A 360 35.64 12.80 44.19
CA GLY A 360 36.85 13.61 44.24
C GLY A 360 36.78 14.71 45.29
N ILE A 361 35.68 15.48 45.32
CA ILE A 361 35.45 16.54 46.31
C ILE A 361 35.38 15.95 47.72
N LYS A 362 34.64 14.85 47.92
CA LYS A 362 34.56 14.15 49.22
C LYS A 362 35.95 13.73 49.70
N SER A 363 36.74 13.11 48.84
CA SER A 363 38.10 12.66 49.18
C SER A 363 39.02 13.82 49.52
N HIS A 364 38.82 14.99 48.90
CA HIS A 364 39.54 16.21 49.23
C HIS A 364 39.13 16.76 50.61
N LEU A 365 37.83 16.91 50.86
CA LEU A 365 37.29 17.34 52.16
C LEU A 365 37.68 16.40 53.31
N GLU A 366 37.70 15.09 53.08
CA GLU A 366 38.16 14.11 54.08
C GLU A 366 39.63 14.32 54.46
N LYS A 367 40.49 14.68 53.49
CA LYS A 367 41.89 15.05 53.77
C LYS A 367 41.97 16.35 54.57
N GLU A 368 41.19 17.37 54.21
CA GLU A 368 41.15 18.63 54.96
C GLU A 368 40.69 18.41 56.41
N ILE A 369 39.60 17.66 56.62
CA ILE A 369 39.12 17.30 57.97
C ILE A 369 40.18 16.55 58.76
N ALA A 370 40.91 15.61 58.13
CA ALA A 370 42.00 14.91 58.79
C ALA A 370 43.11 15.87 59.22
N THR A 371 43.48 16.84 58.37
CA THR A 371 44.45 17.88 58.74
C THR A 371 43.92 18.79 59.86
N TYR A 372 42.66 19.21 59.81
CA TYR A 372 42.04 20.01 60.88
C TYR A 372 42.00 19.24 62.21
N ARG A 373 41.69 17.94 62.20
CA ARG A 373 41.74 17.09 63.40
C ARG A 373 43.16 16.98 63.94
N GLN A 374 44.16 16.81 63.07
CA GLN A 374 45.56 16.77 63.49
C GLN A 374 46.01 18.10 64.13
N LEU A 375 45.56 19.25 63.61
CA LEU A 375 45.86 20.56 64.21
C LEU A 375 45.15 20.74 65.57
N LEU A 376 43.89 20.31 65.69
CA LEU A 376 43.13 20.36 66.94
C LEU A 376 43.66 19.39 68.01
N GLU A 377 44.10 18.20 67.61
CA GLU A 377 44.77 17.24 68.49
C GLU A 377 46.22 17.66 68.81
N GLY A 378 46.83 18.43 67.91
CA GLY A 378 48.19 18.96 68.00
C GLY A 378 48.39 20.05 69.07
N GLU A 379 47.34 20.56 69.69
CA GLU A 379 47.45 21.42 70.88
C GLU A 379 47.28 20.64 72.20
N SER A 380 46.84 19.39 72.17
CA SER A 380 46.67 18.56 73.38
C SER A 380 47.66 17.39 73.52
N ARG A 381 48.59 17.19 72.57
CA ARG A 381 49.53 16.07 72.68
C ARG A 381 50.88 16.38 72.05
N GLY A 382 51.69 17.11 72.81
CA GLY A 382 53.12 17.00 72.68
C GLY A 382 53.54 15.55 72.98
N SER A 383 54.41 15.02 72.11
CA SER A 383 55.21 13.80 72.25
C SER A 383 54.74 12.57 71.47
N MET A 384 55.61 12.22 70.52
CA MET A 384 56.01 10.86 70.13
C MET A 384 54.96 9.97 69.42
N GLU A 385 55.07 9.85 68.10
CA GLU A 385 55.81 8.75 67.45
C GLU A 385 55.50 8.69 65.94
N GLU A 386 56.55 8.83 65.13
CA GLU A 386 56.57 8.44 63.73
C GLU A 386 56.46 6.92 63.63
N SER A 387 55.26 6.41 63.36
CA SER A 387 55.07 5.03 62.91
C SER A 387 54.91 5.00 61.39
N LYS A 388 55.99 4.63 60.70
CA LYS A 388 56.02 4.32 59.26
C LYS A 388 54.96 3.27 58.92
N SER A 389 53.86 3.67 58.28
CA SER A 389 52.93 2.75 57.64
C SER A 389 53.49 2.31 56.28
N SER A 390 53.97 1.07 56.19
CA SER A 390 54.24 0.39 54.92
C SER A 390 52.91 0.16 54.19
N VAL A 391 52.55 1.06 53.26
CA VAL A 391 51.41 0.90 52.38
C VAL A 391 51.81 -0.05 51.25
N LYS A 392 51.38 -1.32 51.34
CA LYS A 392 51.43 -2.24 50.20
C LYS A 392 50.48 -1.71 49.12
N ALA A 393 51.01 -1.51 47.90
CA ALA A 393 50.22 -1.08 46.75
C ALA A 393 49.03 -2.04 46.51
N PRO A 394 47.82 -1.52 46.21
CA PRO A 394 46.67 -2.37 45.92
C PRO A 394 46.89 -3.08 44.59
N LYS A 395 46.82 -4.42 44.59
CA LYS A 395 46.80 -5.23 43.36
C LYS A 395 45.48 -4.98 42.63
N ILE A 396 45.55 -4.38 41.44
CA ILE A 396 44.38 -4.12 40.60
C ILE A 396 44.10 -5.40 39.81
N LYS A 397 42.92 -5.98 40.02
CA LYS A 397 42.45 -7.13 39.22
C LYS A 397 41.47 -6.62 38.17
N ALA A 398 41.82 -6.76 36.90
CA ALA A 398 40.92 -6.45 35.79
C ALA A 398 40.07 -7.69 35.50
N ILE A 399 38.74 -7.53 35.55
CA ILE A 399 37.78 -8.59 35.24
C ILE A 399 37.08 -8.23 33.94
N THR A 400 37.44 -8.90 32.84
CA THR A 400 36.72 -8.84 31.57
C THR A 400 35.64 -9.91 31.55
N ARG A 401 34.39 -9.50 31.29
CA ARG A 401 33.24 -10.40 31.12
C ARG A 401 32.66 -10.22 29.74
N GLU A 402 32.54 -11.31 29.00
CA GLU A 402 31.80 -11.37 27.74
C GLU A 402 30.44 -12.04 27.98
N SER A 403 29.37 -11.37 27.57
CA SER A 403 28.00 -11.86 27.68
C SER A 403 27.29 -11.81 26.34
N VAL A 404 26.65 -12.90 25.96
CA VAL A 404 25.73 -12.96 24.80
C VAL A 404 24.35 -13.34 25.35
N ASN A 405 23.32 -12.57 24.98
CA ASN A 405 21.92 -12.79 25.38
C ASN A 405 21.72 -12.91 26.92
N GLY A 406 22.44 -12.11 27.69
CA GLY A 406 22.27 -12.04 29.16
C GLY A 406 22.84 -13.22 29.96
N ARG A 407 23.51 -14.20 29.33
CA ARG A 407 24.29 -15.24 30.03
C ARG A 407 25.78 -14.98 29.86
N ILE A 408 26.53 -15.07 30.96
CA ILE A 408 27.99 -14.89 30.99
C ILE A 408 28.64 -16.20 30.56
N ILE A 409 29.43 -16.17 29.48
CA ILE A 409 30.02 -17.38 28.87
C ILE A 409 31.49 -17.53 29.29
N LEU A 410 32.20 -16.43 29.52
CA LEU A 410 33.60 -16.41 29.94
C LEU A 410 33.86 -15.30 30.96
N SER A 411 34.56 -15.65 32.03
CA SER A 411 35.09 -14.71 33.02
C SER A 411 36.57 -14.97 33.23
N GLN A 412 37.42 -14.03 32.79
CA GLN A 412 38.86 -14.13 32.98
C GLN A 412 39.32 -13.02 33.93
N VAL A 413 40.08 -13.42 34.96
CA VAL A 413 40.64 -12.51 35.97
C VAL A 413 42.13 -12.45 35.74
N ASN A 414 42.61 -11.33 35.21
CA ASN A 414 44.04 -11.09 35.05
C ASN A 414 44.50 -10.16 36.17
N GLU A 415 45.52 -10.59 36.92
CA GLU A 415 46.23 -9.73 37.87
C GLU A 415 47.21 -8.87 37.06
N LEU A 416 47.11 -7.53 37.19
CA LEU A 416 48.07 -6.59 36.60
C LEU A 416 49.21 -6.28 37.58
#